data_AF-A0A158PLX5-F1
#
_entry.id   AF-A0A158PLX5-F1
#
_cell.length_a   1.000
_cell.length_b   1.000
_cell.length_c   1.000
_cell.angle_alpha   90.00
_cell.angle_beta   90.00
_cell.angle_gamma   90.00
#
_symmetry.space_group_name_H-M   'P 1'
#
loop_
_entity.id
_entity.type
_entity.pdbx_description
1 polymer ?
#
loop_
_entity_poly.entity_id
_entity_poly.type
_entity_poly.pdbx_seq_one_letter_code
_entity_poly.pdbx_strand_id
1 'polypeptide(L)'
;MTTPPNEELFPKENLDFAESITKPESEILKEVFEKYACFNEVGEMIDAVTAKSPELGKRMRAVLNENCVRLDGMSPTAVEYSKKVIHFVTHVMCSLTLGKQFCFDEAVKLHNEFQKLPAEDQAALKKRNPDVEF
;
A
#
# COMPACT_ATOMS: atom_id res chain seq x y z
N MET A 1 -7.35 10.39 -9.69
CA MET A 1 -5.94 10.49 -9.24
C MET A 1 -5.08 10.06 -10.42
N THR A 2 -3.86 10.55 -10.60
CA THR A 2 -2.93 9.96 -11.59
C THR A 2 -2.45 8.62 -11.06
N THR A 3 -2.36 7.59 -11.90
CA THR A 3 -1.80 6.30 -11.48
C THR A 3 -0.33 6.44 -11.06
N PRO A 4 0.14 5.63 -10.09
CA PRO A 4 1.52 5.68 -9.61
C PRO A 4 2.48 5.25 -10.73
N PRO A 5 3.66 5.87 -10.90
CA PRO A 5 4.70 5.30 -11.75
C PRO A 5 5.13 3.93 -11.19
N ASN A 6 5.52 3.00 -12.06
CA ASN A 6 5.84 1.60 -11.71
C ASN A 6 4.65 0.86 -11.08
N GLU A 7 3.47 0.94 -11.73
CA GLU A 7 2.22 0.29 -11.29
C GLU A 7 2.40 -1.21 -11.01
N GLU A 8 3.31 -1.87 -11.72
CA GLU A 8 3.68 -3.29 -11.57
C GLU A 8 4.18 -3.64 -10.15
N LEU A 9 4.57 -2.64 -9.34
CA LEU A 9 5.00 -2.82 -7.94
C LEU A 9 3.83 -2.86 -6.95
N PHE A 10 2.61 -2.58 -7.39
CA PHE A 10 1.45 -2.41 -6.53
C PHE A 10 0.49 -3.59 -6.69
N PRO A 11 -0.01 -4.16 -5.59
CA PRO A 11 -1.10 -5.12 -5.66
C PRO A 11 -2.30 -4.50 -6.37
N LYS A 12 -2.99 -5.31 -7.18
CA LYS A 12 -4.10 -4.85 -8.01
C LYS A 12 -5.17 -4.11 -7.22
N GLU A 13 -5.51 -4.58 -6.01
CA GLU A 13 -6.53 -3.95 -5.17
C GLU A 13 -6.17 -2.51 -4.76
N ASN A 14 -4.88 -2.19 -4.65
CA ASN A 14 -4.40 -0.84 -4.35
C ASN A 14 -4.56 0.07 -5.57
N LEU A 15 -4.32 -0.45 -6.77
CA LEU A 15 -4.51 0.26 -8.04
C LEU A 15 -6.00 0.50 -8.31
N ASP A 16 -6.82 -0.56 -8.22
CA ASP A 16 -8.27 -0.49 -8.40
C ASP A 16 -8.89 0.54 -7.42
N PHE A 17 -8.42 0.56 -6.17
CA PHE A 17 -8.83 1.58 -5.20
C PHE A 17 -8.44 2.99 -5.65
N ALA A 18 -7.17 3.21 -6.05
CA ALA A 18 -6.66 4.50 -6.51
C ALA A 18 -7.47 5.06 -7.69
N GLU A 19 -7.79 4.22 -8.67
CA GLU A 19 -8.58 4.57 -9.85
C GLU A 19 -10.03 4.89 -9.49
N SER A 20 -10.59 4.18 -8.51
CA SER A 20 -11.97 4.38 -8.05
C SER A 20 -12.19 5.63 -7.18
N ILE A 21 -11.13 6.40 -6.87
CA ILE A 21 -11.24 7.62 -6.06
C ILE A 21 -11.84 8.77 -6.88
N THR A 22 -13.00 9.24 -6.42
CA THR A 22 -13.64 10.42 -6.99
C THR A 22 -12.97 11.72 -6.51
N LYS A 23 -13.23 12.83 -7.21
CA LYS A 23 -12.70 14.15 -6.80
C LYS A 23 -13.10 14.54 -5.37
N PRO A 24 -14.38 14.43 -4.92
CA PRO A 24 -14.74 14.73 -3.53
C PRO A 24 -14.00 13.85 -2.52
N GLU A 25 -13.85 12.57 -2.80
CA GLU A 25 -13.12 11.63 -1.91
C GLU A 25 -11.63 11.96 -1.84
N SER A 26 -11.03 12.41 -2.94
CA SER A 26 -9.63 12.84 -2.94
C SER A 26 -9.37 14.01 -1.99
N GLU A 27 -10.34 14.93 -1.82
CA GLU A 27 -10.21 16.04 -0.86
C GLU A 27 -10.29 15.56 0.59
N ILE A 28 -11.13 14.55 0.88
CA ILE A 28 -11.19 13.90 2.19
C ILE A 28 -9.86 13.21 2.51
N LEU A 29 -9.31 12.46 1.55
CA LEU A 29 -8.02 11.78 1.71
C LEU A 29 -6.89 12.78 1.94
N LYS A 30 -6.85 13.90 1.20
CA LYS A 30 -5.87 14.97 1.44
C LYS A 30 -5.95 15.50 2.87
N GLU A 31 -7.15 15.85 3.35
CA GLU A 31 -7.31 16.41 4.70
C GLU A 31 -6.85 15.44 5.80
N VAL A 32 -7.09 14.13 5.62
CA VAL A 32 -6.62 13.12 6.57
C VAL A 32 -5.12 12.89 6.42
N PHE A 33 -4.60 12.81 5.20
CA PHE A 33 -3.19 12.52 4.94
C PHE A 33 -2.25 13.70 5.24
N GLU A 34 -2.74 14.94 5.31
CA GLU A 34 -1.96 16.05 5.86
C GLU A 34 -1.56 15.80 7.32
N LYS A 35 -2.37 15.02 8.05
CA LYS A 35 -2.11 14.57 9.42
C LYS A 35 -1.39 13.22 9.44
N TYR A 36 -0.95 12.68 8.30
CA TYR A 36 -0.41 11.33 8.16
C TYR A 36 0.83 11.05 9.01
N ALA A 37 1.66 12.07 9.25
CA ALA A 37 2.80 11.95 10.15
C ALA A 37 2.40 11.62 11.62
N CYS A 38 1.11 11.66 11.94
CA CYS A 38 0.56 11.35 13.25
C CYS A 38 0.00 9.92 13.38
N PHE A 39 -0.04 9.12 12.32
CA PHE A 39 -0.57 7.74 12.40
C PHE A 39 0.57 6.74 12.53
N ASN A 40 0.52 5.92 13.58
CA ASN A 40 1.50 4.85 13.80
C ASN A 40 1.16 3.61 12.94
N GLU A 41 -0.11 3.45 12.59
CA GLU A 41 -0.62 2.30 11.84
C GLU A 41 -1.63 2.72 10.78
N VAL A 42 -1.71 1.94 9.69
CA VAL A 42 -2.69 2.14 8.61
C VAL A 42 -4.13 2.08 9.14
N GLY A 43 -4.40 1.32 10.20
CA GLY A 43 -5.71 1.22 10.83
C GLY A 43 -6.24 2.56 11.37
N GLU A 44 -5.38 3.36 12.01
CA GLU A 44 -5.75 4.67 12.56
C GLU A 44 -6.11 5.67 11.46
N MET A 45 -5.38 5.62 10.34
CA MET A 45 -5.69 6.40 9.15
C MET A 45 -7.06 6.03 8.57
N ILE A 46 -7.38 4.73 8.49
CA ILE A 46 -8.69 4.28 8.01
C ILE A 46 -9.82 4.75 8.93
N ASP A 47 -9.62 4.74 10.25
CA ASP A 47 -10.61 5.25 11.21
C ASP A 47 -10.87 6.75 11.01
N ALA A 48 -9.82 7.54 10.81
CA ALA A 48 -9.94 8.96 10.51
C ALA A 48 -10.68 9.24 9.19
N VAL A 49 -10.45 8.43 8.16
CA VAL A 49 -11.23 8.51 6.91
C VAL A 49 -12.68 8.08 7.13
N THR A 50 -12.92 7.00 7.88
CA THR A 50 -14.26 6.47 8.18
C THR A 50 -15.12 7.51 8.89
N ALA A 51 -14.55 8.30 9.81
CA ALA A 51 -15.24 9.37 10.51
C ALA A 51 -15.74 10.50 9.58
N LYS A 52 -15.11 10.68 8.40
CA LYS A 52 -15.48 11.69 7.39
C LYS A 52 -16.32 11.11 6.26
N SER A 53 -16.04 9.88 5.85
CA SER A 53 -16.71 9.18 4.79
C SER A 53 -16.72 7.67 5.11
N PRO A 54 -17.82 7.15 5.68
CA PRO A 54 -17.93 5.75 6.07
C PRO A 54 -17.72 4.79 4.89
N GLU A 55 -18.27 5.10 3.71
CA GLU A 55 -18.12 4.25 2.52
C GLU A 55 -16.68 4.25 1.99
N LEU A 56 -15.98 5.39 2.03
CA LEU A 56 -14.58 5.45 1.64
C LEU A 56 -13.71 4.66 2.62
N GLY A 57 -13.92 4.82 3.93
CA GLY A 57 -13.24 4.06 4.97
C GLY A 57 -13.47 2.55 4.85
N LYS A 58 -14.71 2.14 4.53
CA LYS A 58 -15.05 0.74 4.23
C LYS A 58 -14.26 0.19 3.05
N ARG A 59 -14.13 0.94 1.95
CA ARG A 59 -13.31 0.53 0.80
C ARG A 59 -11.83 0.41 1.16
N MET A 60 -11.29 1.35 1.93
CA MET A 60 -9.90 1.26 2.42
C MET A 60 -9.67 0.03 3.30
N ARG A 61 -10.63 -0.32 4.17
CA ARG A 61 -10.54 -1.52 5.00
C ARG A 61 -10.58 -2.80 4.16
N ALA A 62 -11.38 -2.83 3.09
CA ALA A 62 -11.41 -3.97 2.18
C ALA A 62 -10.03 -4.20 1.53
N VAL A 63 -9.40 -3.14 1.01
CA VAL A 63 -8.03 -3.19 0.45
C VAL A 63 -7.01 -3.67 1.48
N LEU A 64 -7.08 -3.18 2.73
CA LEU A 64 -6.20 -3.65 3.79
C LEU A 64 -6.39 -5.15 4.09
N ASN A 65 -7.65 -5.61 4.14
CA ASN A 65 -7.94 -7.01 4.40
C ASN A 65 -7.43 -7.92 3.27
N GLU A 66 -7.59 -7.52 2.01
CA GLU A 66 -7.05 -8.25 0.85
C GLU A 66 -5.52 -8.33 0.90
N ASN A 67 -4.86 -7.21 1.25
CA ASN A 67 -3.42 -7.19 1.51
C ASN A 67 -3.01 -8.12 2.66
N CYS A 68 -3.79 -8.20 3.75
CA CYS A 68 -3.51 -9.12 4.85
C CYS A 68 -3.64 -10.59 4.43
N VAL A 69 -4.60 -10.94 3.57
CA VAL A 69 -4.77 -12.31 3.06
C VAL A 69 -3.54 -12.78 2.26
N ARG A 70 -2.86 -11.86 1.56
CA ARG A 70 -1.59 -12.16 0.88
C ARG A 70 -0.49 -12.62 1.84
N LEU A 71 -0.61 -12.31 3.13
CA LEU A 71 0.35 -12.68 4.18
C LEU A 71 0.09 -14.05 4.82
N ASP A 72 -1.08 -14.64 4.60
CA ASP A 72 -1.47 -15.86 5.31
C ASP A 72 -0.57 -17.06 4.98
N GLY A 73 -0.05 -17.69 6.03
CA GLY A 73 0.82 -18.86 5.92
C GLY A 73 2.21 -18.57 5.35
N MET A 74 2.61 -17.29 5.27
CA MET A 74 3.98 -16.91 4.95
C MET A 74 4.91 -17.07 6.16
N SER A 75 6.22 -17.20 5.89
CA SER A 75 7.23 -17.21 6.94
C SER A 75 7.30 -15.85 7.65
N PRO A 76 7.83 -15.79 8.89
CA PRO A 76 8.05 -14.50 9.57
C PRO A 76 8.90 -13.53 8.75
N THR A 77 9.92 -14.03 8.05
CA THR A 77 10.80 -13.24 7.19
C THR A 77 10.06 -12.65 5.99
N ALA A 78 9.26 -13.46 5.29
CA ALA A 78 8.43 -12.99 4.18
C ALA A 78 7.38 -11.95 4.65
N VAL A 79 6.77 -12.17 5.82
CA VAL A 79 5.83 -11.22 6.43
C VAL A 79 6.50 -9.89 6.77
N GLU A 80 7.70 -9.92 7.35
CA GLU A 80 8.46 -8.70 7.66
C GLU A 80 8.80 -7.92 6.38
N TYR A 81 9.26 -8.61 5.34
CA TYR A 81 9.49 -7.99 4.04
C TYR A 81 8.22 -7.35 3.46
N SER A 82 7.10 -8.08 3.44
CA SER A 82 5.84 -7.55 2.93
C SER A 82 5.33 -6.33 3.69
N LYS A 83 5.56 -6.23 5.01
CA LYS A 83 5.22 -5.03 5.78
C LYS A 83 5.97 -3.79 5.29
N LYS A 84 7.24 -3.93 4.91
CA LYS A 84 8.03 -2.83 4.33
C LYS A 84 7.47 -2.40 2.97
N VAL A 85 7.11 -3.37 2.12
CA VAL A 85 6.47 -3.09 0.82
C VAL A 85 5.14 -2.36 1.00
N ILE A 86 4.27 -2.83 1.89
CA ILE A 86 2.98 -2.18 2.19
C ILE A 86 3.20 -0.75 2.71
N HIS A 87 4.19 -0.54 3.57
CA HIS A 87 4.54 0.79 4.06
C HIS A 87 4.98 1.73 2.92
N PHE A 88 5.85 1.26 2.02
CA PHE A 88 6.29 2.00 0.85
C PHE A 88 5.11 2.35 -0.08
N VAL A 89 4.28 1.37 -0.42
CA VAL A 89 3.06 1.56 -1.24
C VAL A 89 2.15 2.62 -0.61
N THR A 90 1.90 2.53 0.70
CA THR A 90 1.08 3.50 1.43
C THR A 90 1.69 4.89 1.37
N HIS A 91 3.01 5.00 1.55
CA HIS A 91 3.73 6.28 1.47
C HIS A 91 3.63 6.91 0.07
N VAL A 92 3.79 6.14 -1.00
CA VAL A 92 3.64 6.62 -2.38
C VAL A 92 2.21 7.12 -2.62
N MET A 93 1.21 6.33 -2.24
CA MET A 93 -0.20 6.69 -2.39
C MET A 93 -0.56 7.97 -1.64
N CYS A 94 -0.06 8.14 -0.41
CA CYS A 94 -0.25 9.37 0.37
C CYS A 94 0.44 10.56 -0.30
N SER A 95 1.67 10.38 -0.79
CA SER A 95 2.44 11.44 -1.45
C SER A 95 1.76 11.90 -2.73
N LEU A 96 1.28 10.97 -3.56
CA LEU A 96 0.50 11.24 -4.76
C LEU A 96 -0.79 12.01 -4.45
N THR A 97 -1.52 11.59 -3.42
CA THR A 97 -2.75 12.27 -2.98
C THR A 97 -2.49 13.73 -2.58
N LEU A 98 -1.37 13.97 -1.89
CA LEU A 98 -0.96 15.30 -1.42
C LEU A 98 -0.23 16.13 -2.48
N GLY A 99 0.00 15.59 -3.68
CA GLY A 99 0.82 16.24 -4.70
C GLY A 99 2.28 16.45 -4.28
N LYS A 100 2.78 15.65 -3.34
CA LYS A 100 4.17 15.68 -2.88
C LYS A 100 5.06 14.92 -3.84
N GLN A 101 6.28 15.44 -4.04
CA GLN A 101 7.31 14.72 -4.76
C GLN A 101 7.79 13.53 -3.92
N PHE A 102 8.00 12.39 -4.58
CA PHE A 102 8.59 11.18 -3.99
C PHE A 102 9.62 10.60 -4.96
N CYS A 103 10.55 9.80 -4.45
CA CYS A 103 11.54 9.08 -5.25
C CYS A 103 11.37 7.55 -5.10
N PHE A 104 11.91 6.81 -6.07
CA PHE A 104 11.87 5.36 -6.12
C PHE A 104 13.10 4.69 -5.48
N ASP A 105 13.94 5.43 -4.76
CA ASP A 105 15.13 4.87 -4.11
C ASP A 105 14.76 3.75 -3.13
N GLU A 106 13.63 3.91 -2.43
CA GLU A 106 13.12 2.88 -1.52
C GLU A 106 12.61 1.64 -2.27
N ALA A 107 12.01 1.80 -3.46
CA ALA A 107 11.65 0.67 -4.30
C ALA A 107 12.89 -0.12 -4.73
N VAL A 108 13.99 0.57 -5.09
CA VAL A 108 15.26 -0.08 -5.43
C VAL A 108 15.84 -0.85 -4.24
N LYS A 109 15.73 -0.31 -3.01
CA LYS A 109 16.15 -1.03 -1.80
C LYS A 109 15.29 -2.27 -1.57
N LEU A 110 13.97 -2.15 -1.70
CA LEU A 110 13.04 -3.28 -1.53
C LEU A 110 13.27 -4.38 -2.56
N HIS A 111 13.57 -4.03 -3.81
CA HIS A 111 13.97 -5.01 -4.83
C HIS A 111 15.26 -5.74 -4.42
N ASN A 112 16.29 -4.99 -4.02
CA ASN A 112 17.56 -5.58 -3.58
C ASN A 112 17.43 -6.43 -2.30
N GLU A 113 16.51 -6.08 -1.40
CA GLU A 113 16.17 -6.90 -0.24
C GLU A 113 15.47 -8.20 -0.65
N PHE A 114 14.52 -8.13 -1.60
CA PHE A 114 13.86 -9.32 -2.13
C PHE A 114 14.85 -10.33 -2.71
N GLN A 115 15.81 -9.86 -3.51
CA GLN A 115 16.84 -10.72 -4.12
C GLN A 115 17.70 -11.45 -3.08
N LYS A 116 17.76 -10.95 -1.84
CA LYS A 116 18.53 -11.54 -0.73
C LYS A 116 17.71 -12.49 0.15
N LEU A 117 16.39 -12.55 -0.04
CA LEU A 117 15.54 -13.48 0.70
C LEU A 117 15.85 -14.93 0.34
N PRO A 118 15.59 -15.90 1.24
CA PRO A 118 15.61 -17.31 0.91
C PRO A 118 14.76 -17.62 -0.32
N ALA A 119 15.20 -18.57 -1.16
CA ALA A 119 14.49 -18.92 -2.39
C ALA A 119 13.04 -19.38 -2.14
N GLU A 120 12.79 -20.04 -1.01
CA GLU A 120 11.45 -20.43 -0.58
C GLU A 120 10.54 -19.22 -0.28
N ASP A 121 11.09 -18.19 0.36
CA ASP A 121 10.36 -16.95 0.67
C ASP A 121 10.09 -16.15 -0.61
N GLN A 122 11.07 -16.05 -1.52
CA GLN A 122 10.87 -15.43 -2.83
C GLN A 122 9.75 -16.12 -3.62
N ALA A 123 9.74 -17.46 -3.63
CA ALA A 123 8.72 -18.24 -4.31
C ALA A 123 7.34 -18.09 -3.64
N ALA A 124 7.27 -18.06 -2.32
CA ALA A 124 6.04 -17.85 -1.58
C ALA A 124 5.46 -16.45 -1.85
N LEU A 125 6.29 -15.41 -1.80
CA LEU A 125 5.90 -14.03 -2.09
C LEU A 125 5.36 -13.88 -3.52
N LYS A 126 6.07 -14.41 -4.52
CA LYS A 126 5.61 -14.42 -5.93
C LYS A 126 4.31 -15.19 -6.11
N LYS A 127 4.15 -16.33 -5.44
CA LYS A 127 2.93 -17.14 -5.52
C LYS A 127 1.73 -16.42 -4.90
N ARG A 128 1.93 -15.69 -3.80
CA ARG A 128 0.88 -14.92 -3.12
C ARG A 128 0.56 -13.59 -3.80
N ASN A 129 1.49 -13.08 -4.60
CA ASN A 129 1.38 -11.81 -5.31
C ASN A 129 1.74 -11.98 -6.79
N PRO A 130 0.93 -12.75 -7.55
CA PRO A 130 1.21 -13.03 -8.96
C PRO A 130 1.09 -11.80 -9.86
N ASP A 131 0.50 -10.73 -9.33
CA ASP A 131 0.27 -9.43 -9.95
C ASP A 131 1.34 -8.38 -9.61
N VAL A 132 2.34 -8.73 -8.78
CA VAL A 132 3.41 -7.82 -8.35
C VAL A 132 4.76 -8.25 -8.91
N GLU A 133 5.49 -7.31 -9.49
CA GLU A 133 6.89 -7.47 -9.90
C GLU A 133 7.83 -7.10 -8.75
N PHE A 134 8.54 -8.10 -8.21
CA PHE A 134 9.44 -7.97 -7.05
C PHE A 134 10.89 -7.62 -7.42
#